data_AF-A0A6P4FR58-F1
#
_entry.id   AF-A0A6P4FR58-F1
#
_cell.length_a   1.000
_cell.length_b   1.000
_cell.length_c   1.000
_cell.angle_alpha   90.00
_cell.angle_beta   90.00
_cell.angle_gamma   90.00
#
_symmetry.space_group_name_H-M   'P 1'
#
loop_
_entity.id
_entity.type
_entity.pdbx_description
1 polymer ?
#
loop_
_entity_poly.entity_id
_entity_poly.type
_entity_poly.pdbx_seq_one_letter_code
_entity_poly.pdbx_strand_id
1 'polypeptide(L)'
;MLNLCYLYYLSKLTEFADTMFFVLRKKSSQITWLHVYHHSVTPLETWVLVKFLAGGNATFPNLLNNFVHVCMYFYYMMAAMGPEYAKFLWWKKYMTELQI
;
A
#
# COMPACT_ATOMS: atom_id res chain seq x y z
N MET A 1 10.87 15.35 11.29
CA MET A 1 9.65 14.52 11.36
C MET A 1 8.62 14.95 10.30
N LEU A 2 8.23 16.22 10.25
CA LEU A 2 7.28 16.76 9.25
C LEU A 2 7.58 16.35 7.80
N ASN A 3 8.84 16.46 7.34
CA ASN A 3 9.23 16.06 5.99
C ASN A 3 8.97 14.57 5.71
N LEU A 4 9.19 13.68 6.69
CA LEU A 4 8.93 12.24 6.55
C LEU A 4 7.42 11.96 6.49
N CYS A 5 6.62 12.64 7.32
CA CYS A 5 5.17 12.52 7.25
C CYS A 5 4.63 13.04 5.91
N TYR A 6 5.20 14.12 5.37
CA TYR A 6 4.84 14.62 4.04
C TYR A 6 5.23 13.65 2.92
N LEU A 7 6.42 13.04 2.98
CA LEU A 7 6.81 11.97 2.05
C LEU A 7 5.88 10.77 2.11
N TYR A 8 5.44 10.37 3.31
CA TYR A 8 4.44 9.32 3.49
C TYR A 8 3.08 9.70 2.89
N TYR A 9 2.64 10.95 3.04
CA TYR A 9 1.43 11.42 2.35
C TYR A 9 1.57 11.35 0.82
N LEU A 10 2.71 11.79 0.28
CA LEU A 10 2.97 11.67 -1.15
C LEU A 10 2.97 10.20 -1.61
N SER A 11 3.51 9.28 -0.82
CA SER A 11 3.45 7.85 -1.17
C SER A 11 2.02 7.37 -1.30
N LYS A 12 1.09 7.77 -0.41
CA LYS A 12 -0.33 7.41 -0.53
C LYS A 12 -0.98 7.87 -1.83
N LEU A 13 -0.57 9.03 -2.37
CA LEU A 13 -1.03 9.47 -3.68
C LEU A 13 -0.48 8.59 -4.81
N THR A 14 0.77 8.11 -4.70
CA THR A 14 1.34 7.21 -5.71
C THR A 14 0.66 5.84 -5.73
N GLU A 15 0.10 5.39 -4.61
CA GLU A 15 -0.61 4.11 -4.51
C GLU A 15 -1.91 4.07 -5.34
N PHE A 16 -2.44 5.22 -5.79
CA PHE A 16 -3.54 5.23 -6.77
C PHE A 16 -3.16 4.56 -8.10
N ALA A 17 -1.87 4.47 -8.42
CA ALA A 17 -1.38 3.76 -9.58
C ALA A 17 -1.79 2.27 -9.56
N ASP A 18 -1.94 1.65 -8.39
CA ASP A 18 -2.37 0.25 -8.27
C ASP A 18 -3.74 0.04 -8.91
N THR A 19 -4.68 0.94 -8.60
CA THR A 19 -6.02 0.93 -9.19
C THR A 19 -5.96 1.18 -10.71
N MET A 20 -5.12 2.11 -11.15
CA MET A 20 -4.91 2.36 -12.58
C MET A 20 -4.42 1.10 -13.30
N PHE A 21 -3.43 0.39 -12.73
CA PHE A 21 -2.93 -0.86 -13.29
C PHE A 21 -3.99 -1.96 -13.33
N PHE A 22 -4.85 -2.07 -12.31
CA PHE A 22 -5.95 -3.05 -12.32
C PHE A 22 -6.95 -2.77 -13.45
N VAL A 23 -7.31 -1.50 -13.66
CA VAL A 23 -8.19 -1.08 -14.76
C VAL A 23 -7.54 -1.37 -16.13
N LEU A 24 -6.28 -0.93 -16.32
CA LEU A 24 -5.56 -1.13 -17.58
C LEU A 24 -5.35 -2.60 -17.92
N ARG A 25 -5.10 -3.45 -16.91
CA ARG A 25 -4.97 -4.91 -17.08
C ARG A 25 -6.32 -5.64 -17.15
N LYS A 26 -7.44 -4.93 -17.09
CA LYS A 26 -8.80 -5.48 -17.05
C LYS A 26 -8.99 -6.51 -15.93
N LYS A 27 -8.39 -6.26 -14.77
CA LYS A 27 -8.45 -7.13 -13.58
C LYS A 27 -9.44 -6.59 -12.54
N SER A 28 -10.70 -6.47 -12.93
CA SER A 28 -11.76 -5.93 -12.06
C SER A 28 -11.98 -6.74 -10.78
N SER A 29 -11.61 -8.02 -10.74
CA SER A 29 -11.64 -8.84 -9.53
C SER A 29 -10.69 -8.36 -8.42
N GLN A 30 -9.68 -7.55 -8.75
CA GLN A 30 -8.77 -6.93 -7.77
C GLN A 30 -9.30 -5.60 -7.23
N ILE A 31 -10.27 -4.99 -7.92
CA ILE A 31 -10.93 -3.74 -7.49
C ILE A 31 -12.07 -4.11 -6.54
N THR A 32 -11.70 -4.57 -5.34
CA THR A 32 -12.63 -4.95 -4.30
C THR A 32 -13.13 -3.74 -3.51
N TRP A 33 -14.23 -3.89 -2.76
CA TRP A 33 -14.71 -2.85 -1.86
C TRP A 33 -13.62 -2.41 -0.87
N LEU A 34 -12.89 -3.38 -0.29
CA LEU A 34 -11.80 -3.10 0.65
C LEU A 34 -10.70 -2.26 -0.01
N HIS A 35 -10.29 -2.62 -1.23
CA HIS A 35 -9.28 -1.89 -2.00
C HIS A 35 -9.69 -0.43 -2.23
N VAL A 36 -10.91 -0.22 -2.75
CA VAL A 36 -11.40 1.12 -3.05
C VAL A 36 -11.58 1.95 -1.78
N TYR A 37 -12.14 1.36 -0.73
CA TYR A 37 -12.30 2.03 0.56
C TYR A 37 -10.95 2.47 1.13
N HIS A 38 -10.00 1.53 1.22
CA HIS A 38 -8.66 1.78 1.76
C HIS A 38 -7.92 2.88 0.98
N HIS A 39 -7.82 2.77 -0.36
CA HIS A 39 -7.10 3.76 -1.16
C HIS A 39 -7.82 5.11 -1.28
N SER A 40 -9.12 5.19 -0.97
CA SER A 40 -9.85 6.47 -0.91
C SER A 40 -9.66 7.18 0.42
N VAL A 41 -9.67 6.45 1.53
CA VAL A 41 -9.62 7.02 2.89
C VAL A 41 -8.19 7.34 3.33
N THR A 42 -7.22 6.47 3.02
CA THR A 42 -5.84 6.63 3.52
C THR A 42 -5.13 7.91 3.08
N PRO A 43 -5.29 8.45 1.85
CA PRO A 43 -4.68 9.74 1.50
C PRO A 43 -5.35 10.92 2.22
N LEU A 44 -6.65 10.83 2.51
CA LEU A 44 -7.39 11.86 3.26
C LEU A 44 -6.96 11.86 4.73
N GLU A 45 -6.90 10.67 5.34
CA GLU A 45 -6.42 10.49 6.71
C GLU A 45 -4.99 11.00 6.88
N THR A 46 -4.09 10.61 5.99
CA THR A 46 -2.68 11.03 6.05
C THR A 46 -2.51 12.52 5.84
N TRP A 47 -3.32 13.16 4.99
CA TRP A 47 -3.35 14.61 4.88
C TRP A 47 -3.70 15.30 6.21
N VAL A 48 -4.76 14.83 6.88
CA VAL A 48 -5.17 15.35 8.20
C VAL A 48 -4.05 15.15 9.22
N LEU A 49 -3.44 13.95 9.27
CA LEU A 49 -2.34 13.66 10.20
C LEU A 49 -1.11 14.54 9.95
N VAL A 50 -0.71 14.74 8.69
CA VAL A 50 0.40 15.64 8.35
C VAL A 50 0.09 17.09 8.70
N LYS A 51 -1.16 17.52 8.51
CA LYS A 51 -1.55 18.92 8.74
C LYS A 51 -1.61 19.28 10.22
N PHE A 52 -2.08 18.38 11.08
CA PHE A 52 -2.39 18.68 12.48
C PHE A 52 -1.53 17.94 13.50
N LEU A 53 -0.98 16.77 13.16
CA LEU A 53 -0.32 15.84 14.09
C LEU A 53 0.97 15.25 13.50
N ALA A 54 1.81 16.08 12.87
CA ALA A 54 3.02 15.63 12.21
C ALA A 54 4.15 15.25 13.18
N GLY A 55 4.04 14.09 13.83
CA GLY A 55 5.11 13.48 14.62
C GLY A 55 4.63 12.72 15.86
N GLY A 56 5.59 12.32 16.71
CA GLY A 56 5.33 11.61 17.95
C GLY A 56 4.88 10.16 17.73
N ASN A 57 4.28 9.55 18.76
CA ASN A 57 3.84 8.16 18.73
C ASN A 57 2.79 7.87 17.64
N ALA A 58 2.08 8.89 17.17
CA ALA A 58 1.12 8.80 16.07
C ALA A 58 1.75 8.36 14.74
N THR A 59 3.08 8.46 14.58
CA THR A 59 3.77 8.00 13.36
C THR A 59 4.20 6.53 13.40
N PHE A 60 4.07 5.85 14.54
CA PHE A 60 4.48 4.44 14.66
C PHE A 60 3.68 3.50 13.75
N PRO A 61 2.34 3.63 13.62
CA PRO A 61 1.57 2.85 12.64
C PRO A 61 2.04 3.08 11.20
N ASN A 62 2.46 4.30 10.84
CA ASN A 62 2.98 4.60 9.50
C ASN A 62 4.29 3.85 9.22
N LEU A 63 5.15 3.69 10.24
CA LEU A 63 6.38 2.93 10.11
C LEU A 63 6.09 1.45 9.84
N LEU A 64 5.18 0.85 10.59
CA LEU A 64 4.74 -0.53 10.37
C LEU A 64 4.10 -0.69 8.99
N ASN A 65 3.20 0.23 8.60
CA ASN A 65 2.58 0.20 7.27
C ASN A 65 3.63 0.21 6.15
N ASN A 66 4.65 1.06 6.27
CA ASN A 66 5.72 1.12 5.27
C ASN A 66 6.52 -0.18 5.21
N PHE A 67 6.79 -0.82 6.35
CA PHE A 67 7.44 -2.13 6.37
C PHE A 67 6.60 -3.20 5.65
N VAL A 68 5.29 -3.26 5.96
CA VAL A 68 4.37 -4.17 5.28
C VAL A 68 4.28 -3.86 3.78
N HIS A 69 4.25 -2.58 3.40
CA HIS A 69 4.24 -2.15 1.99
C HIS A 69 5.51 -2.56 1.24
N VAL A 70 6.68 -2.54 1.86
CA VAL A 70 7.90 -3.07 1.24
C VAL A 70 7.71 -4.55 0.86
N CYS A 71 7.21 -5.36 1.79
CA CYS A 71 6.95 -6.78 1.56
C CYS A 71 5.85 -7.00 0.50
N MET A 72 4.77 -6.22 0.55
CA MET A 72 3.64 -6.32 -0.38
C MET A 72 4.03 -5.91 -1.80
N TYR A 73 4.73 -4.78 -1.99
CA TYR A 73 5.16 -4.35 -3.31
C TYR A 73 6.25 -5.24 -3.90
N PHE A 74 7.10 -5.84 -3.06
CA PHE A 74 8.01 -6.90 -3.50
C PHE A 74 7.24 -8.12 -4.03
N TYR A 75 6.18 -8.54 -3.34
CA TYR A 75 5.27 -9.58 -3.82
C TYR A 75 4.64 -9.20 -5.16
N TYR A 76 4.14 -7.97 -5.32
CA TYR A 76 3.55 -7.49 -6.58
C TYR A 76 4.55 -7.43 -7.73
N MET A 77 5.80 -7.01 -7.47
CA MET A 77 6.87 -7.02 -8.45
C MET A 77 7.14 -8.45 -8.95
N MET A 78 7.36 -9.40 -8.04
CA MET A 78 7.58 -10.81 -8.39
C MET A 78 6.40 -11.42 -9.14
N ALA A 79 5.17 -11.05 -8.77
CA ALA A 79 3.96 -11.49 -9.49
C ALA A 79 3.86 -10.89 -10.89
N ALA A 80 4.39 -9.68 -11.09
CA ALA A 80 4.40 -8.99 -12.38
C ALA A 80 5.50 -9.50 -13.34
N MET A 81 6.57 -10.12 -12.82
CA MET A 81 7.64 -10.75 -13.62
C MET A 81 7.18 -11.99 -14.42
N GLY A 82 5.94 -12.43 -14.23
CA GLY A 82 5.32 -13.49 -15.04
C GLY A 82 5.30 -14.87 -14.37
N PRO A 83 4.78 -15.89 -15.08
CA PRO A 83 4.56 -17.24 -14.51
C PRO A 83 5.83 -17.91 -13.98
N GLU A 84 6.98 -17.60 -14.57
CA GLU A 84 8.29 -18.14 -14.18
C GLU A 84 8.68 -17.76 -12.74
N TYR A 85 8.29 -16.56 -12.31
CA TYR A 85 8.56 -16.04 -10.96
C TYR A 85 7.36 -16.23 -10.03
N ALA A 86 6.14 -16.17 -10.55
CA ALA A 86 4.92 -16.34 -9.78
C ALA A 86 4.85 -17.70 -9.06
N LYS A 87 5.49 -18.75 -9.59
CA LYS A 87 5.57 -20.08 -8.94
C LYS A 87 6.27 -20.06 -7.56
N PHE A 88 7.12 -19.06 -7.30
CA PHE A 88 7.82 -18.91 -6.03
C PHE A 88 6.99 -18.16 -4.97
N LEU A 89 5.79 -17.69 -5.32
CA LEU A 89 4.90 -16.92 -4.44
C LEU A 89 4.00 -17.80 -3.56
N TRP A 90 4.56 -18.90 -3.03
CA TRP A 90 3.85 -19.82 -2.12
C TRP A 90 3.44 -19.16 -0.79
N TRP A 91 4.07 -18.04 -0.45
CA TRP A 91 3.92 -17.34 0.82
C TRP A 91 2.86 -16.24 0.83
N LYS A 92 1.98 -16.18 -0.19
CA LYS A 92 0.87 -15.20 -0.25
C LYS A 92 0.05 -15.13 1.03
N LYS A 93 -0.23 -16.27 1.66
CA LYS A 93 -1.00 -16.36 2.91
C LYS A 93 -0.32 -15.61 4.07
N TYR A 94 0.99 -15.79 4.23
CA TYR A 94 1.76 -15.13 5.29
C TYR A 94 1.86 -13.62 5.07
N MET A 95 1.87 -13.17 3.81
CA MET A 95 1.78 -11.74 3.49
C MET A 95 0.45 -11.15 3.96
N THR A 96 -0.66 -11.87 3.76
CA THR A 96 -1.97 -11.43 4.27
C THR A 96 -2.04 -11.48 5.79
N GLU A 97 -1.42 -12.46 6.45
CA GLU A 97 -1.31 -12.50 7.92
C GLU A 97 -0.47 -11.33 8.48
N LEU A 98 0.56 -10.87 7.75
CA LEU A 98 1.35 -9.70 8.13
C LEU A 98 0.54 -8.38 8.04
N GLN A 99 -0.51 -8.34 7.21
CA GLN A 99 -1.37 -7.17 7.04
C GLN A 99 -2.47 -7.04 8.11
N ILE A 100 -2.75 -8.11 8.85
CA ILE A 100 -3.80 -8.19 9.88
C ILE A 100 -3.19 -7.90 11.25
#